data_AF-A0A7S1DRV3-F1
#
_entry.id   AF-A0A7S1DRV3-F1
#
_cell.length_a   1.000
_cell.length_b   1.000
_cell.length_c   1.000
_cell.angle_alpha   90.00
_cell.angle_beta   90.00
_cell.angle_gamma   90.00
#
_symmetry.space_group_name_H-M   'P 1'
#
loop_
_entity.id
_entity.type
_entity.pdbx_description
1 polymer ?
#
loop_
_entity_poly.entity_id
_entity_poly.type
_entity_poly.pdbx_seq_one_letter_code
_entity_poly.pdbx_strand_id
1 'polypeptide(L)'
;GVEVCTQAAMHCLTRVLNDETLKGHHLMAVQSIMIVLRFQGGKAAGHVVQQFVRPLLDIAQGEQPGMREFALQQLPLVLASAGTHMRPYMPEIMSLLQGCWGKPALLPHALSMVEKLCVHMLHDTRPHLKAIFPKLLAVLDKDASRRIHGSVAKVLEIMGLIEADLQPSLQLVLAAVLRLVEDRSAPTEARISALKWIGKTCGSAGAGGVEMSRHAGSIVQCMCRLLGVGSATKREKLLIMYALRQLSRDLGSRYVCFIPSVREAMEKASVVDKEYDRLAARAMGGSAVWGGGQSVRNFAAEETGGGGEAEEAGKVNVAEFRKAWEVAHRSTRDDWSDWMRGLKLTLLRQSPSPALRACATIALAYDPIAGELFNASFMSCWGGVGSGEREIVLKNIERACSQDWSPNIPKEILHTLLSLTDFMERHGQALPISRKLLLSAADRCRAYAKSLRYLEKEFRMVPESREVSLERLFSLYQSLSLPESSNGVLSYATKELKLELREGWYEMLRMWEEAFAAYQSRLSKEPQEAHNLPTPGGMQAFALAPCTMASLASA
;
A
#
# COMPACT_ATOMS: atom_id res chain seq x y z
N GLY A 1 -11.71 10.05 -2.47
CA GLY A 1 -10.42 10.65 -2.04
C GLY A 1 -9.44 9.58 -1.61
N VAL A 2 -9.67 8.94 -0.46
CA VAL A 2 -8.73 7.99 0.15
C VAL A 2 -8.45 6.76 -0.74
N GLU A 3 -9.48 6.16 -1.33
CA GLU A 3 -9.32 4.99 -2.23
C GLU A 3 -8.51 5.30 -3.49
N VAL A 4 -8.66 6.50 -4.06
CA VAL A 4 -7.89 6.93 -5.24
C VAL A 4 -6.40 7.07 -4.87
N CYS A 5 -6.11 7.61 -3.68
CA CYS A 5 -4.74 7.76 -3.20
C CYS A 5 -4.10 6.40 -2.91
N THR A 6 -4.84 5.45 -2.33
CA THR A 6 -4.32 4.12 -2.04
C THR A 6 -4.09 3.30 -3.31
N GLN A 7 -4.99 3.37 -4.30
CA GLN A 7 -4.82 2.70 -5.58
C GLN A 7 -3.63 3.26 -6.37
N ALA A 8 -3.48 4.59 -6.42
CA ALA A 8 -2.36 5.24 -7.09
C ALA A 8 -1.01 4.84 -6.44
N ALA A 9 -0.94 4.86 -5.11
CA ALA A 9 0.23 4.41 -4.36
C ALA A 9 0.57 2.94 -4.66
N MET A 10 -0.42 2.04 -4.58
CA MET A 10 -0.22 0.61 -4.83
C MET A 10 0.23 0.31 -6.27
N HIS A 11 -0.35 0.99 -7.25
CA HIS A 11 0.05 0.84 -8.65
C HIS A 11 1.52 1.24 -8.86
N CYS A 12 1.93 2.40 -8.30
CA CYS A 12 3.32 2.87 -8.41
C CYS A 12 4.30 1.89 -7.75
N LEU A 13 3.99 1.43 -6.53
CA LEU A 13 4.86 0.52 -5.79
C LEU A 13 4.97 -0.86 -6.46
N THR A 14 3.87 -1.38 -7.00
CA THR A 14 3.87 -2.66 -7.72
C THR A 14 4.69 -2.56 -9.00
N ARG A 15 4.60 -1.44 -9.75
CA ARG A 15 5.43 -1.24 -10.94
C ARG A 15 6.93 -1.25 -10.62
N VAL A 16 7.32 -0.68 -9.48
CA VAL A 16 8.73 -0.68 -9.02
C VAL A 16 9.19 -2.11 -8.68
N LEU A 17 8.32 -2.93 -8.10
CA LEU A 17 8.63 -4.33 -7.80
C LEU A 17 8.75 -5.21 -9.05
N ASN A 18 7.97 -4.92 -10.08
CA ASN A 18 8.02 -5.64 -11.36
C ASN A 18 9.25 -5.28 -12.21
N ASP A 19 9.92 -4.17 -11.91
CA ASP A 19 11.10 -3.73 -12.64
C ASP A 19 12.37 -4.38 -12.08
N GLU A 20 13.00 -5.25 -12.88
CA GLU A 20 14.24 -5.94 -12.51
C GLU A 20 15.44 -5.01 -12.36
N THR A 21 15.41 -3.81 -12.98
CA THR A 21 16.48 -2.82 -12.86
C THR A 21 16.51 -2.13 -11.49
N LEU A 22 15.37 -2.15 -10.78
CA LEU A 22 15.16 -1.44 -9.51
C LEU A 22 15.28 -2.35 -8.28
N LYS A 23 16.01 -3.47 -8.37
CA LYS A 23 16.23 -4.40 -7.25
C LYS A 23 16.71 -3.73 -5.95
N GLY A 24 17.51 -2.67 -6.05
CA GLY A 24 17.98 -1.88 -4.91
C GLY A 24 16.85 -1.17 -4.12
N HIS A 25 15.70 -0.94 -4.74
CA HIS A 25 14.55 -0.27 -4.12
C HIS A 25 13.42 -1.23 -3.73
N HIS A 26 13.53 -2.54 -4.07
CA HIS A 26 12.51 -3.54 -3.77
C HIS A 26 12.22 -3.66 -2.27
N LEU A 27 13.25 -3.58 -1.42
CA LEU A 27 13.08 -3.59 0.03
C LEU A 27 12.15 -2.46 0.50
N MET A 28 12.43 -1.23 0.04
CA MET A 28 11.63 -0.05 0.39
C MET A 28 10.21 -0.16 -0.17
N ALA A 29 10.06 -0.65 -1.40
CA ALA A 29 8.76 -0.85 -2.04
C ALA A 29 7.89 -1.84 -1.28
N VAL A 30 8.43 -3.01 -0.91
CA VAL A 30 7.72 -4.00 -0.10
C VAL A 30 7.33 -3.42 1.26
N GLN A 31 8.24 -2.74 1.97
CA GLN A 31 7.92 -2.11 3.26
C GLN A 31 6.79 -1.08 3.14
N SER A 32 6.81 -0.23 2.12
CA SER A 32 5.76 0.74 1.86
C SER A 32 4.42 0.07 1.56
N ILE A 33 4.41 -1.01 0.76
CA ILE A 33 3.20 -1.80 0.49
C ILE A 33 2.65 -2.42 1.78
N MET A 34 3.51 -2.96 2.64
CA MET A 34 3.07 -3.57 3.90
C MET A 34 2.40 -2.56 4.83
N ILE A 35 2.90 -1.31 4.88
CA ILE A 35 2.25 -0.23 5.63
C ILE A 35 0.87 0.08 5.03
N VAL A 36 0.77 0.14 3.69
CA VAL A 36 -0.50 0.38 2.99
C VAL A 36 -1.51 -0.73 3.27
N LEU A 37 -1.09 -2.01 3.23
CA LEU A 37 -1.94 -3.16 3.51
C LEU A 37 -2.43 -3.19 4.96
N ARG A 38 -1.55 -2.87 5.93
CA ARG A 38 -1.94 -2.75 7.34
C ARG A 38 -3.00 -1.67 7.56
N PHE A 39 -2.90 -0.54 6.84
CA PHE A 39 -3.89 0.53 6.94
C PHE A 39 -5.24 0.16 6.31
N GLN A 40 -5.23 -0.53 5.17
CA GLN A 40 -6.49 -0.97 4.53
C GLN A 40 -7.19 -2.09 5.32
N GLY A 41 -6.44 -2.88 6.08
CA GLY A 41 -6.97 -4.04 6.81
C GLY A 41 -7.63 -5.06 5.88
N GLY A 42 -8.60 -5.82 6.40
CA GLY A 42 -9.37 -6.81 5.63
C GLY A 42 -10.26 -6.23 4.52
N LYS A 43 -10.21 -4.92 4.26
CA LYS A 43 -10.88 -4.25 3.14
C LYS A 43 -9.97 -4.05 1.93
N ALA A 44 -8.71 -4.50 2.00
CA ALA A 44 -7.82 -4.46 0.85
C ALA A 44 -8.47 -5.24 -0.31
N ALA A 45 -8.72 -4.55 -1.42
CA ALA A 45 -9.34 -5.16 -2.58
C ALA A 45 -8.51 -6.36 -3.03
N GLY A 46 -9.12 -7.53 -3.20
CA GLY A 46 -8.42 -8.74 -3.63
C GLY A 46 -7.55 -8.56 -4.88
N HIS A 47 -7.92 -7.62 -5.76
CA HIS A 47 -7.13 -7.24 -6.93
C HIS A 47 -5.75 -6.65 -6.57
N VAL A 48 -5.68 -5.78 -5.56
CA VAL A 48 -4.43 -5.16 -5.09
C VAL A 48 -3.51 -6.20 -4.47
N VAL A 49 -4.08 -7.13 -3.69
CA VAL A 49 -3.34 -8.25 -3.12
C VAL A 49 -2.77 -9.14 -4.21
N GLN A 50 -3.57 -9.49 -5.23
CA GLN A 50 -3.13 -10.36 -6.32
C GLN A 50 -1.96 -9.78 -7.12
N GLN A 51 -1.94 -8.46 -7.36
CA GLN A 51 -0.86 -7.80 -8.09
C GLN A 51 0.48 -7.82 -7.33
N PHE A 52 0.45 -7.80 -5.99
CA PHE A 52 1.65 -7.75 -5.16
C PHE A 52 2.18 -9.12 -4.74
N VAL A 53 1.29 -10.09 -4.51
CA VAL A 53 1.68 -11.41 -4.00
C VAL A 53 2.61 -12.14 -4.97
N ARG A 54 2.38 -12.03 -6.28
CA ARG A 54 3.22 -12.71 -7.27
C ARG A 54 4.67 -12.20 -7.27
N PRO A 55 4.94 -10.90 -7.39
CA PRO A 55 6.30 -10.36 -7.25
C PRO A 55 6.96 -10.74 -5.91
N LEU A 56 6.20 -10.74 -4.82
CA LEU A 56 6.74 -11.13 -3.51
C LEU A 56 7.15 -12.61 -3.46
N LEU A 57 6.36 -13.50 -4.07
CA LEU A 57 6.69 -14.92 -4.18
C LEU A 57 7.92 -15.14 -5.07
N ASP A 58 8.04 -14.40 -6.18
CA ASP A 58 9.20 -14.47 -7.07
C ASP A 58 10.48 -14.01 -6.34
N ILE A 59 10.42 -12.93 -5.55
CA ILE A 59 11.52 -12.47 -4.68
C ILE A 59 11.87 -13.55 -3.63
N ALA A 60 10.88 -14.22 -3.06
CA ALA A 60 11.08 -15.27 -2.07
C ALA A 60 11.67 -16.56 -2.67
N GLN A 61 11.53 -16.78 -3.98
CA GLN A 61 12.19 -17.87 -4.70
C GLN A 61 13.58 -17.47 -5.23
N GLY A 62 13.83 -16.17 -5.42
CA GLY A 62 15.06 -15.61 -5.96
C GLY A 62 16.33 -15.90 -5.14
N GLU A 63 17.51 -15.71 -5.74
CA GLU A 63 18.80 -16.19 -5.22
C GLU A 63 19.37 -15.39 -4.04
N GLN A 64 18.94 -14.14 -3.83
CA GLN A 64 19.49 -13.28 -2.78
C GLN A 64 18.99 -13.68 -1.38
N PRO A 65 19.87 -14.14 -0.47
CA PRO A 65 19.44 -14.71 0.81
C PRO A 65 18.76 -13.68 1.74
N GLY A 66 19.23 -12.44 1.78
CA GLY A 66 18.64 -11.39 2.63
C GLY A 66 17.25 -10.95 2.16
N MET A 67 17.06 -10.75 0.85
CA MET A 67 15.75 -10.43 0.28
C MET A 67 14.78 -11.60 0.37
N ARG A 68 15.27 -12.84 0.24
CA ARG A 68 14.49 -14.06 0.45
C ARG A 68 13.97 -14.15 1.87
N GLU A 69 14.83 -13.98 2.88
CA GLU A 69 14.43 -14.01 4.28
C GLU A 69 13.42 -12.90 4.60
N PHE A 70 13.67 -11.69 4.09
CA PHE A 70 12.75 -10.57 4.25
C PHE A 70 11.38 -10.84 3.60
N ALA A 71 11.32 -11.37 2.38
CA ALA A 71 10.07 -11.69 1.71
C ALA A 71 9.29 -12.79 2.48
N LEU A 72 9.99 -13.81 2.98
CA LEU A 72 9.42 -14.84 3.86
C LEU A 72 8.88 -14.28 5.17
N GLN A 73 9.49 -13.21 5.69
CA GLN A 73 8.99 -12.49 6.87
C GLN A 73 7.72 -11.70 6.57
N GLN A 74 7.55 -11.17 5.36
CA GLN A 74 6.38 -10.37 4.98
C GLN A 74 5.17 -11.23 4.57
N LEU A 75 5.36 -12.40 3.97
CA LEU A 75 4.26 -13.27 3.50
C LEU A 75 3.19 -13.59 4.57
N PRO A 76 3.53 -13.96 5.83
CA PRO A 76 2.54 -14.20 6.88
C PRO A 76 1.72 -12.95 7.22
N LEU A 77 2.33 -11.76 7.16
CA LEU A 77 1.65 -10.49 7.41
C LEU A 77 0.67 -10.16 6.28
N VAL A 78 1.05 -10.44 5.03
CA VAL A 78 0.15 -10.28 3.88
C VAL A 78 -1.05 -11.20 4.05
N LEU A 79 -0.83 -12.48 4.39
CA LEU A 79 -1.89 -13.44 4.62
C LEU A 79 -2.86 -12.99 5.74
N ALA A 80 -2.34 -12.41 6.82
CA ALA A 80 -3.18 -11.88 7.90
C ALA A 80 -4.08 -10.72 7.42
N SER A 81 -3.61 -9.90 6.48
CA SER A 81 -4.40 -8.80 5.89
C SER A 81 -5.35 -9.24 4.76
N ALA A 82 -4.93 -10.20 3.93
CA ALA A 82 -5.61 -10.60 2.71
C ALA A 82 -6.57 -11.79 2.89
N GLY A 83 -6.35 -12.62 3.91
CA GLY A 83 -7.16 -13.80 4.19
C GLY A 83 -7.35 -14.70 2.97
N THR A 84 -8.60 -14.88 2.56
CA THR A 84 -9.01 -15.81 1.48
C THR A 84 -8.48 -15.44 0.11
N HIS A 85 -8.04 -14.19 -0.11
CA HIS A 85 -7.46 -13.76 -1.39
C HIS A 85 -6.10 -14.44 -1.70
N MET A 86 -5.47 -15.08 -0.72
CA MET A 86 -4.23 -15.85 -0.89
C MET A 86 -4.44 -17.26 -1.45
N ARG A 87 -5.70 -17.74 -1.52
CA ARG A 87 -6.03 -19.13 -1.91
C ARG A 87 -5.45 -19.58 -3.26
N PRO A 88 -5.42 -18.77 -4.34
CA PRO A 88 -4.84 -19.19 -5.62
C PRO A 88 -3.34 -19.52 -5.55
N TYR A 89 -2.63 -18.89 -4.61
CA TYR A 89 -1.18 -19.00 -4.47
C TYR A 89 -0.76 -20.11 -3.50
N MET A 90 -1.72 -20.85 -2.94
CA MET A 90 -1.47 -21.91 -1.96
C MET A 90 -0.45 -22.96 -2.43
N PRO A 91 -0.50 -23.47 -3.68
CA PRO A 91 0.48 -24.46 -4.15
C PRO A 91 1.92 -23.92 -4.16
N GLU A 92 2.11 -22.66 -4.58
CA GLU A 92 3.41 -22.01 -4.62
C GLU A 92 3.96 -21.75 -3.22
N ILE A 93 3.10 -21.30 -2.30
CA ILE A 93 3.44 -21.13 -0.88
C ILE A 93 3.88 -22.47 -0.28
N MET A 94 3.16 -23.57 -0.55
CA MET A 94 3.54 -24.88 -0.03
C MET A 94 4.86 -25.38 -0.59
N SER A 95 5.13 -25.18 -1.89
CA SER A 95 6.42 -25.49 -2.51
C SER A 95 7.56 -24.72 -1.84
N LEU A 96 7.36 -23.41 -1.65
CA LEU A 96 8.33 -22.54 -0.99
C LEU A 96 8.57 -22.93 0.48
N LEU A 97 7.50 -23.28 1.22
CA LEU A 97 7.62 -23.78 2.58
C LEU A 97 8.43 -25.08 2.60
N GLN A 98 8.20 -26.01 1.67
CA GLN A 98 8.96 -27.26 1.59
C GLN A 98 10.47 -27.03 1.46
N GLY A 99 10.90 -26.02 0.67
CA GLY A 99 12.31 -25.64 0.50
C GLY A 99 12.93 -24.85 1.66
N CYS A 100 12.13 -24.36 2.61
CA CYS A 100 12.62 -23.66 3.81
C CYS A 100 13.05 -24.63 4.93
N TRP A 101 12.49 -25.85 4.96
CA TRP A 101 12.85 -26.86 5.97
C TRP A 101 14.29 -27.32 5.78
N GLY A 102 15.07 -27.34 6.87
CA GLY A 102 16.50 -27.69 6.86
C GLY A 102 17.45 -26.49 6.87
N LYS A 103 16.93 -25.25 6.71
CA LYS A 103 17.71 -24.01 6.85
C LYS A 103 17.30 -23.30 8.15
N PRO A 104 18.19 -23.19 9.17
CA PRO A 104 17.81 -22.67 10.48
C PRO A 104 17.36 -21.19 10.45
N ALA A 105 17.90 -20.37 9.54
CA ALA A 105 17.48 -18.97 9.39
C ALA A 105 16.05 -18.81 8.83
N LEU A 106 15.63 -19.72 7.95
CA LEU A 106 14.31 -19.63 7.29
C LEU A 106 13.21 -20.33 8.08
N LEU A 107 13.57 -21.22 9.01
CA LEU A 107 12.62 -22.02 9.78
C LEU A 107 11.62 -21.17 10.60
N PRO A 108 12.02 -20.12 11.35
CA PRO A 108 11.06 -19.29 12.09
C PRO A 108 10.01 -18.63 11.19
N HIS A 109 10.44 -18.16 10.01
CA HIS A 109 9.58 -17.53 9.02
C HIS A 109 8.59 -18.52 8.41
N ALA A 110 9.07 -19.74 8.07
CA ALA A 110 8.21 -20.82 7.60
C ALA A 110 7.17 -21.24 8.64
N LEU A 111 7.55 -21.33 9.91
CA LEU A 111 6.64 -21.64 11.02
C LEU A 111 5.60 -20.52 11.22
N SER A 112 6.00 -19.25 11.14
CA SER A 112 5.06 -18.13 11.21
C SER A 112 4.04 -18.15 10.06
N MET A 113 4.47 -18.54 8.86
CA MET A 113 3.55 -18.73 7.72
C MET A 113 2.56 -19.87 7.97
N VAL A 114 3.02 -21.02 8.45
CA VAL A 114 2.15 -22.17 8.77
C VAL A 114 1.13 -21.81 9.85
N GLU A 115 1.56 -21.10 10.89
CA GLU A 115 0.67 -20.59 11.94
C GLU A 115 -0.43 -19.69 11.35
N LYS A 116 -0.07 -18.64 10.60
CA LYS A 116 -1.06 -17.73 10.01
C LYS A 116 -1.96 -18.41 8.99
N LEU A 117 -1.45 -19.41 8.27
CA LEU A 117 -2.25 -20.29 7.41
C LEU A 117 -3.28 -21.09 8.22
N CYS A 118 -2.92 -21.63 9.37
CA CYS A 118 -3.86 -22.34 10.24
C CYS A 118 -4.90 -21.40 10.87
N VAL A 119 -4.52 -20.17 11.23
CA VAL A 119 -5.44 -19.16 11.81
C VAL A 119 -6.46 -18.67 10.78
N HIS A 120 -6.00 -18.27 9.59
CA HIS A 120 -6.84 -17.57 8.61
C HIS A 120 -7.45 -18.50 7.54
N MET A 121 -6.86 -19.67 7.29
CA MET A 121 -7.22 -20.57 6.19
C MET A 121 -7.15 -22.05 6.60
N LEU A 122 -7.70 -22.41 7.77
CA LEU A 122 -7.65 -23.78 8.28
C LEU A 122 -8.22 -24.82 7.30
N HIS A 123 -9.33 -24.53 6.63
CA HIS A 123 -9.94 -25.49 5.70
C HIS A 123 -9.05 -25.81 4.49
N ASP A 124 -8.36 -24.80 3.93
CA ASP A 124 -7.47 -24.98 2.78
C ASP A 124 -6.11 -25.57 3.17
N THR A 125 -5.71 -25.48 4.45
CA THR A 125 -4.46 -26.07 4.95
C THR A 125 -4.57 -27.54 5.31
N ARG A 126 -5.76 -28.01 5.72
CA ARG A 126 -6.03 -29.41 6.11
C ARG A 126 -5.46 -30.46 5.14
N PRO A 127 -5.63 -30.36 3.80
CA PRO A 127 -5.09 -31.33 2.85
C PRO A 127 -3.57 -31.49 2.92
N HIS A 128 -2.87 -30.42 3.30
CA HIS A 128 -1.42 -30.38 3.32
C HIS A 128 -0.81 -30.69 4.70
N LEU A 129 -1.63 -30.78 5.76
CA LEU A 129 -1.16 -31.08 7.11
C LEU A 129 -0.40 -32.41 7.19
N LYS A 130 -0.80 -33.42 6.41
CA LYS A 130 -0.11 -34.71 6.34
C LYS A 130 1.37 -34.59 5.94
N ALA A 131 1.70 -33.62 5.09
CA ALA A 131 3.08 -33.37 4.65
C ALA A 131 3.88 -32.48 5.62
N ILE A 132 3.20 -31.58 6.33
CA ILE A 132 3.83 -30.64 7.28
C ILE A 132 4.08 -31.30 8.63
N PHE A 133 3.18 -32.17 9.07
CA PHE A 133 3.18 -32.73 10.41
C PHE A 133 4.47 -33.48 10.79
N PRO A 134 5.04 -34.37 9.94
CA PRO A 134 6.32 -35.02 10.24
C PRO A 134 7.46 -34.01 10.40
N LYS A 135 7.41 -32.87 9.69
CA LYS A 135 8.42 -31.83 9.77
C LYS A 135 8.31 -31.03 11.07
N LEU A 136 7.09 -30.74 11.53
CA LEU A 136 6.87 -30.12 12.84
C LEU A 136 7.37 -31.02 13.98
N LEU A 137 7.09 -32.32 13.92
CA LEU A 137 7.62 -33.30 14.89
C LEU A 137 9.16 -33.36 14.86
N ALA A 138 9.76 -33.32 13.68
CA ALA A 138 11.21 -33.31 13.55
C ALA A 138 11.86 -32.08 14.22
N VAL A 139 11.20 -30.91 14.20
CA VAL A 139 11.66 -29.71 14.93
C VAL A 139 11.57 -29.90 16.44
N LEU A 140 10.50 -30.52 16.93
CA LEU A 140 10.36 -30.84 18.37
C LEU A 140 11.44 -31.81 18.86
N ASP A 141 11.80 -32.81 18.05
CA ASP A 141 12.78 -33.84 18.43
C ASP A 141 14.24 -33.42 18.21
N LYS A 142 14.58 -32.73 17.10
CA LYS A 142 15.97 -32.41 16.73
C LYS A 142 16.43 -31.03 17.20
N ASP A 143 15.57 -30.00 17.11
CA ASP A 143 15.95 -28.61 17.42
C ASP A 143 15.78 -28.24 18.89
N ALA A 144 15.18 -29.11 19.71
CA ALA A 144 15.19 -28.99 21.17
C ALA A 144 16.61 -28.83 21.75
N SER A 145 17.59 -29.48 21.09
CA SER A 145 19.01 -29.43 21.45
C SER A 145 19.76 -28.17 20.94
N ARG A 146 19.23 -27.46 19.92
CA ARG A 146 19.93 -26.41 19.17
C ARG A 146 19.58 -24.96 19.54
N ARG A 147 19.00 -24.72 20.73
CA ARG A 147 18.81 -23.37 21.32
C ARG A 147 17.89 -22.39 20.56
N ILE A 148 17.06 -22.83 19.61
CA ILE A 148 16.09 -21.94 18.94
C ILE A 148 14.73 -22.04 19.64
N HIS A 149 14.62 -21.42 20.81
CA HIS A 149 13.39 -21.39 21.62
C HIS A 149 12.14 -20.95 20.87
N GLY A 150 12.29 -19.94 19.99
CA GLY A 150 11.17 -19.39 19.23
C GLY A 150 10.49 -20.42 18.33
N SER A 151 11.25 -21.35 17.74
CA SER A 151 10.71 -22.37 16.85
C SER A 151 9.88 -23.41 17.60
N VAL A 152 10.35 -23.88 18.75
CA VAL A 152 9.62 -24.86 19.57
C VAL A 152 8.30 -24.28 20.09
N ALA A 153 8.33 -23.05 20.61
CA ALA A 153 7.11 -22.37 21.06
C ALA A 153 6.09 -22.19 19.93
N LYS A 154 6.57 -21.81 18.73
CA LYS A 154 5.73 -21.63 17.55
C LYS A 154 5.13 -22.95 17.04
N VAL A 155 5.88 -24.05 17.06
CA VAL A 155 5.35 -25.38 16.71
C VAL A 155 4.24 -25.79 17.67
N LEU A 156 4.42 -25.59 18.97
CA LEU A 156 3.40 -25.91 19.98
C LEU A 156 2.15 -25.05 19.79
N GLU A 157 2.31 -23.77 19.47
CA GLU A 157 1.20 -22.88 19.10
C GLU A 157 0.43 -23.40 17.88
N ILE A 158 1.12 -23.78 16.80
CA ILE A 158 0.51 -24.41 15.63
C ILE A 158 -0.27 -25.68 16.02
N MET A 159 0.31 -26.55 16.84
CA MET A 159 -0.36 -27.79 17.28
C MET A 159 -1.63 -27.50 18.08
N GLY A 160 -1.65 -26.40 18.85
CA GLY A 160 -2.86 -25.93 19.55
C GLY A 160 -3.92 -25.31 18.65
N LEU A 161 -3.59 -24.91 17.42
CA LEU A 161 -4.58 -24.42 16.44
C LEU A 161 -5.27 -25.57 15.68
N ILE A 162 -4.61 -26.73 15.59
CA ILE A 162 -5.05 -27.88 14.80
C ILE A 162 -5.59 -29.00 15.72
N GLU A 163 -6.24 -28.65 16.83
CA GLU A 163 -6.68 -29.63 17.85
C GLU A 163 -7.53 -30.77 17.26
N ALA A 164 -8.52 -30.45 16.42
CA ALA A 164 -9.42 -31.46 15.85
C ALA A 164 -8.72 -32.47 14.92
N ASP A 165 -7.76 -32.03 14.11
CA ASP A 165 -7.03 -32.91 13.19
C ASP A 165 -5.81 -33.60 13.87
N LEU A 166 -5.45 -33.19 15.09
CA LEU A 166 -4.33 -33.75 15.88
C LEU A 166 -4.67 -35.11 16.51
N GLN A 167 -5.94 -35.35 16.85
CA GLN A 167 -6.40 -36.52 17.62
C GLN A 167 -5.80 -37.87 17.16
N PRO A 168 -5.73 -38.21 15.85
CA PRO A 168 -5.19 -39.50 15.40
C PRO A 168 -3.69 -39.68 15.70
N SER A 169 -2.96 -38.58 15.82
CA SER A 169 -1.51 -38.54 15.98
C SER A 169 -1.06 -38.05 17.36
N LEU A 170 -2.03 -37.85 18.26
CA LEU A 170 -1.81 -37.29 19.58
C LEU A 170 -0.75 -38.04 20.39
N GLN A 171 -0.73 -39.37 20.30
CA GLN A 171 0.24 -40.18 21.04
C GLN A 171 1.69 -39.81 20.70
N LEU A 172 1.99 -39.57 19.42
CA LEU A 172 3.33 -39.22 18.96
C LEU A 172 3.73 -37.81 19.42
N VAL A 173 2.80 -36.86 19.30
CA VAL A 173 3.02 -35.46 19.70
C VAL A 173 3.22 -35.38 21.20
N LEU A 174 2.33 -36.01 21.97
CA LEU A 174 2.42 -36.01 23.42
C LEU A 174 3.70 -36.68 23.90
N ALA A 175 4.13 -37.79 23.30
CA ALA A 175 5.41 -38.41 23.62
C ALA A 175 6.59 -37.46 23.35
N ALA A 176 6.60 -36.74 22.23
CA ALA A 176 7.64 -35.74 21.93
C ALA A 176 7.62 -34.57 22.93
N VAL A 177 6.44 -34.04 23.26
CA VAL A 177 6.29 -32.93 24.22
C VAL A 177 6.68 -33.36 25.63
N LEU A 178 6.27 -34.54 26.10
CA LEU A 178 6.66 -35.04 27.43
C LEU A 178 8.17 -35.27 27.51
N ARG A 179 8.80 -35.84 26.46
CA ARG A 179 10.27 -35.95 26.38
C ARG A 179 10.95 -34.59 26.47
N LEU A 180 10.43 -33.57 25.76
CA LEU A 180 10.95 -32.21 25.80
C LEU A 180 10.87 -31.58 27.20
N VAL A 181 9.78 -31.82 27.93
CA VAL A 181 9.63 -31.31 29.31
C VAL A 181 10.57 -32.05 30.27
N GLU A 182 10.81 -33.34 30.08
CA GLU A 182 11.73 -34.13 30.90
C GLU A 182 13.21 -33.87 30.60
N ASP A 183 13.54 -33.42 29.39
CA ASP A 183 14.90 -33.10 28.98
C ASP A 183 15.45 -31.86 29.69
N ARG A 184 16.43 -32.07 30.57
CA ARG A 184 17.09 -30.98 31.31
C ARG A 184 18.07 -30.18 30.45
N SER A 185 18.52 -30.74 29.33
CA SER A 185 19.43 -30.05 28.40
C SER A 185 18.68 -29.04 27.52
N ALA A 186 17.38 -29.27 27.30
CA ALA A 186 16.49 -28.33 26.63
C ALA A 186 16.34 -27.07 27.49
N PRO A 187 16.37 -25.84 26.94
CA PRO A 187 16.41 -24.68 27.83
C PRO A 187 15.01 -24.25 28.33
N THR A 188 14.98 -23.58 29.48
CA THR A 188 13.81 -23.45 30.36
C THR A 188 12.55 -22.88 29.67
N GLU A 189 12.70 -21.90 28.77
CA GLU A 189 11.56 -21.30 28.05
C GLU A 189 10.86 -22.28 27.08
N ALA A 190 11.60 -23.26 26.52
CA ALA A 190 11.00 -24.30 25.69
C ALA A 190 10.15 -25.26 26.55
N ARG A 191 10.66 -25.67 27.72
CA ARG A 191 9.92 -26.51 28.68
C ARG A 191 8.68 -25.80 29.22
N ILE A 192 8.79 -24.51 29.53
CA ILE A 192 7.65 -23.66 29.93
C ILE A 192 6.59 -23.63 28.83
N SER A 193 7.00 -23.48 27.57
CA SER A 193 6.06 -23.45 26.43
C SER A 193 5.35 -24.79 26.24
N ALA A 194 6.08 -25.90 26.39
CA ALA A 194 5.52 -27.25 26.37
C ALA A 194 4.53 -27.51 27.51
N LEU A 195 4.85 -27.09 28.74
CA LEU A 195 3.94 -27.19 29.89
C LEU A 195 2.66 -26.35 29.70
N LYS A 196 2.80 -25.14 29.16
CA LYS A 196 1.64 -24.29 28.80
C LYS A 196 0.76 -24.97 27.76
N TRP A 197 1.35 -25.60 26.75
CA TRP A 197 0.62 -26.32 25.72
C TRP A 197 -0.18 -27.48 26.33
N ILE A 198 0.45 -28.36 27.12
CA ILE A 198 -0.24 -29.47 27.81
C ILE A 198 -1.43 -28.95 28.62
N GLY A 199 -1.23 -27.90 29.42
CA GLY A 199 -2.31 -27.33 30.22
C GLY A 199 -3.47 -26.76 29.40
N LYS A 200 -3.18 -26.08 28.28
CA LYS A 200 -4.21 -25.54 27.37
C LYS A 200 -4.98 -26.66 26.68
N THR A 201 -4.29 -27.65 26.14
CA THR A 201 -4.91 -28.75 25.39
C THR A 201 -5.76 -29.65 26.28
N CYS A 202 -5.37 -29.86 27.55
CA CYS A 202 -6.24 -30.50 28.54
C CYS A 202 -7.55 -29.70 28.68
N GLY A 203 -7.48 -28.42 29.01
CA GLY A 203 -8.68 -27.60 29.28
C GLY A 203 -9.61 -27.31 28.09
N SER A 204 -9.31 -27.80 26.87
CA SER A 204 -10.12 -27.61 25.66
C SER A 204 -11.15 -28.74 25.42
N ALA A 205 -11.16 -29.79 26.27
CA ALA A 205 -11.96 -31.00 26.07
C ALA A 205 -13.48 -30.80 25.94
N GLY A 206 -14.03 -29.67 26.40
CA GLY A 206 -15.48 -29.40 26.42
C GLY A 206 -16.10 -28.87 25.12
N ALA A 207 -15.31 -28.44 24.12
CA ALA A 207 -15.82 -27.76 22.92
C ALA A 207 -15.23 -28.30 21.61
N GLY A 208 -15.15 -29.63 21.47
CA GLY A 208 -14.57 -30.29 20.29
C GLY A 208 -13.04 -30.37 20.30
N GLY A 209 -12.41 -30.13 21.45
CA GLY A 209 -10.97 -30.25 21.67
C GLY A 209 -10.49 -31.69 21.84
N VAL A 210 -9.17 -31.83 21.99
CA VAL A 210 -8.46 -33.11 21.99
C VAL A 210 -8.75 -33.92 23.26
N GLU A 211 -9.14 -35.18 23.14
CA GLU A 211 -9.42 -36.03 24.31
C GLU A 211 -8.11 -36.60 24.90
N MET A 212 -7.64 -36.03 26.02
CA MET A 212 -6.43 -36.48 26.74
C MET A 212 -6.66 -37.67 27.68
N SER A 213 -7.91 -38.13 27.82
CA SER A 213 -8.32 -39.12 28.84
C SER A 213 -7.48 -40.40 28.81
N ARG A 214 -7.13 -40.88 27.61
CA ARG A 214 -6.34 -42.10 27.37
C ARG A 214 -4.87 -41.97 27.77
N HIS A 215 -4.35 -40.75 27.82
CA HIS A 215 -2.94 -40.48 28.10
C HIS A 215 -2.70 -39.86 29.48
N ALA A 216 -3.76 -39.68 30.27
CA ALA A 216 -3.73 -39.05 31.58
C ALA A 216 -2.65 -39.62 32.52
N GLY A 217 -2.48 -40.94 32.55
CA GLY A 217 -1.47 -41.58 33.39
C GLY A 217 -0.03 -41.14 33.07
N SER A 218 0.31 -41.04 31.78
CA SER A 218 1.64 -40.58 31.34
C SER A 218 1.89 -39.11 31.70
N ILE A 219 0.87 -38.27 31.56
CA ILE A 219 0.94 -36.83 31.89
C ILE A 219 1.14 -36.67 33.40
N VAL A 220 0.30 -37.29 34.23
CA VAL A 220 0.40 -37.22 35.69
C VAL A 220 1.76 -37.71 36.17
N GLN A 221 2.23 -38.85 35.65
CA GLN A 221 3.52 -39.41 36.05
C GLN A 221 4.69 -38.48 35.70
N CYS A 222 4.68 -37.89 34.50
CA CYS A 222 5.68 -36.91 34.07
C CYS A 222 5.66 -35.68 35.00
N MET A 223 4.47 -35.11 35.25
CA MET A 223 4.29 -33.94 36.13
C MET A 223 4.76 -34.20 37.57
N CYS A 224 4.43 -35.37 38.14
CA CYS A 224 4.88 -35.76 39.48
C CYS A 224 6.41 -35.90 39.55
N ARG A 225 7.03 -36.47 38.51
CA ARG A 225 8.49 -36.60 38.41
C ARG A 225 9.17 -35.23 38.35
N LEU A 226 8.63 -34.30 37.56
CA LEU A 226 9.16 -32.94 37.42
C LEU A 226 9.01 -32.12 38.70
N LEU A 227 7.92 -32.30 39.45
CA LEU A 227 7.74 -31.68 40.77
C LEU A 227 8.71 -32.25 41.81
N GLY A 228 8.97 -33.56 41.79
CA GLY A 228 9.87 -34.23 42.73
C GLY A 228 11.35 -33.90 42.52
N VAL A 229 11.74 -33.38 41.35
CA VAL A 229 13.11 -32.93 41.08
C VAL A 229 13.28 -31.50 41.62
N GLY A 230 14.10 -31.33 42.68
CA GLY A 230 14.34 -30.05 43.36
C GLY A 230 14.95 -28.91 42.52
N SER A 231 15.18 -29.13 41.21
CA SER A 231 15.73 -28.16 40.26
C SER A 231 14.66 -27.37 39.48
N ALA A 232 13.36 -27.63 39.68
CA ALA A 232 12.29 -26.95 38.94
C ALA A 232 12.13 -25.48 39.37
N THR A 233 12.07 -24.56 38.41
CA THR A 233 11.82 -23.14 38.67
C THR A 233 10.41 -22.91 39.23
N LYS A 234 10.21 -21.81 39.96
CA LYS A 234 8.88 -21.43 40.49
C LYS A 234 7.81 -21.36 39.39
N ARG A 235 8.19 -20.92 38.18
CA ARG A 235 7.30 -20.80 37.01
C ARG A 235 6.90 -22.17 36.45
N GLU A 236 7.82 -23.12 36.37
CA GLU A 236 7.52 -24.51 35.97
C GLU A 236 6.59 -25.18 36.98
N LYS A 237 6.84 -25.04 38.29
CA LYS A 237 5.98 -25.58 39.34
C LYS A 237 4.52 -25.08 39.22
N LEU A 238 4.33 -23.78 38.96
CA LEU A 238 3.00 -23.19 38.74
C LEU A 238 2.29 -23.75 37.50
N LEU A 239 3.04 -23.97 36.41
CA LEU A 239 2.48 -24.50 35.16
C LEU A 239 2.15 -25.99 35.25
N ILE A 240 2.95 -26.76 35.99
CA ILE A 240 2.65 -28.16 36.28
C ILE A 240 1.34 -28.25 37.07
N MET A 241 1.17 -27.42 38.10
CA MET A 241 -0.08 -27.37 38.86
C MET A 241 -1.25 -26.89 38.01
N TYR A 242 -1.04 -25.95 37.09
CA TYR A 242 -2.05 -25.58 36.10
C TYR A 242 -2.49 -26.76 35.22
N ALA A 243 -1.55 -27.53 34.65
CA ALA A 243 -1.86 -28.68 33.82
C ALA A 243 -2.62 -29.77 34.60
N LEU A 244 -2.21 -30.06 35.85
CA LEU A 244 -2.90 -31.02 36.72
C LEU A 244 -4.32 -30.57 37.11
N ARG A 245 -4.54 -29.25 37.29
CA ARG A 245 -5.88 -28.69 37.55
C ARG A 245 -6.80 -28.77 36.33
N GLN A 246 -6.29 -28.59 35.11
CA GLN A 246 -7.10 -28.76 33.91
C GLN A 246 -7.42 -30.24 33.68
N LEU A 247 -6.42 -31.12 33.82
CA LEU A 247 -6.61 -32.56 33.69
C LEU A 247 -7.62 -33.14 34.70
N SER A 248 -7.64 -32.62 35.94
CA SER A 248 -8.63 -33.03 36.94
C SER A 248 -10.06 -32.56 36.61
N ARG A 249 -10.21 -31.42 35.90
CA ARG A 249 -11.50 -30.96 35.38
C ARG A 249 -11.98 -31.83 34.23
N ASP A 250 -11.08 -32.25 33.34
CA ASP A 250 -11.44 -33.04 32.16
C ASP A 250 -11.81 -34.49 32.51
N LEU A 251 -11.08 -35.11 33.45
CA LEU A 251 -11.32 -36.51 33.86
C LEU A 251 -12.41 -36.65 34.92
N GLY A 252 -12.67 -35.60 35.69
CA GLY A 252 -13.65 -35.58 36.76
C GLY A 252 -13.46 -36.72 37.77
N SER A 253 -14.46 -37.60 37.89
CA SER A 253 -14.42 -38.75 38.80
C SER A 253 -13.34 -39.78 38.48
N ARG A 254 -12.85 -39.84 37.23
CA ARG A 254 -11.77 -40.77 36.83
C ARG A 254 -10.39 -40.32 37.33
N TYR A 255 -10.27 -39.08 37.82
CA TYR A 255 -9.02 -38.54 38.33
C TYR A 255 -8.67 -39.02 39.75
N VAL A 256 -9.63 -39.62 40.47
CA VAL A 256 -9.47 -40.02 41.89
C VAL A 256 -8.26 -40.94 42.11
N CYS A 257 -7.97 -41.83 41.16
CA CYS A 257 -6.84 -42.75 41.22
C CYS A 257 -5.46 -42.06 41.25
N PHE A 258 -5.38 -40.82 40.76
CA PHE A 258 -4.12 -40.07 40.65
C PHE A 258 -3.87 -39.11 41.83
N ILE A 259 -4.89 -38.84 42.65
CA ILE A 259 -4.81 -37.88 43.77
C ILE A 259 -3.70 -38.21 44.77
N PRO A 260 -3.51 -39.48 45.22
CA PRO A 260 -2.49 -39.82 46.20
C PRO A 260 -1.07 -39.51 45.70
N SER A 261 -0.75 -39.92 44.46
CA SER A 261 0.57 -39.73 43.85
C SER A 261 0.91 -38.25 43.65
N VAL A 262 -0.07 -37.43 43.29
CA VAL A 262 0.13 -35.98 43.11
C VAL A 262 0.32 -35.28 44.46
N ARG A 263 -0.40 -35.71 45.51
CA ARG A 263 -0.24 -35.15 46.87
C ARG A 263 1.17 -35.42 47.42
N GLU A 264 1.67 -36.64 47.26
CA GLU A 264 3.04 -37.00 47.63
C GLU A 264 4.08 -36.14 46.89
N ALA A 265 3.87 -35.89 45.60
CA ALA A 265 4.76 -35.02 44.81
C ALA A 265 4.70 -33.54 45.24
N MET A 266 3.53 -33.02 45.63
CA MET A 266 3.37 -31.65 46.13
C MET A 266 4.06 -31.44 47.47
N GLU A 267 3.98 -32.42 48.37
CA GLU A 267 4.67 -32.39 49.67
C GLU A 267 6.19 -32.36 49.48
N LYS A 268 6.73 -33.25 48.63
CA LYS A 268 8.15 -33.27 48.25
C LYS A 268 8.63 -31.97 47.60
N ALA A 269 7.78 -31.33 46.81
CA ALA A 269 8.12 -30.09 46.10
C ALA A 269 7.90 -28.81 46.92
N SER A 270 7.33 -28.93 48.13
CA SER A 270 6.86 -27.83 48.98
C SER A 270 5.93 -26.83 48.25
N VAL A 271 4.99 -27.35 47.46
CA VAL A 271 4.01 -26.54 46.69
C VAL A 271 2.64 -26.65 47.33
N VAL A 272 1.99 -25.51 47.57
CA VAL A 272 0.61 -25.44 48.09
C VAL A 272 -0.28 -24.80 47.03
N ASP A 273 -1.24 -25.55 46.49
CA ASP A 273 -2.24 -25.05 45.53
C ASP A 273 -3.67 -25.30 46.06
N LYS A 274 -4.28 -24.23 46.57
CA LYS A 274 -5.64 -24.25 47.15
C LYS A 274 -6.73 -24.62 46.13
N GLU A 275 -6.52 -24.32 44.84
CA GLU A 275 -7.50 -24.65 43.80
C GLU A 275 -7.44 -26.13 43.44
N TYR A 276 -6.24 -26.71 43.43
CA TYR A 276 -6.09 -28.15 43.24
C TYR A 276 -6.75 -28.95 44.36
N ASP A 277 -6.53 -28.58 45.63
CA ASP A 277 -7.15 -29.28 46.76
C ASP A 277 -8.69 -29.23 46.71
N ARG A 278 -9.28 -28.10 46.28
CA ARG A 278 -10.73 -27.98 46.05
C ARG A 278 -11.22 -28.92 44.94
N LEU A 279 -10.49 -29.02 43.84
CA LEU A 279 -10.83 -29.90 42.72
C LEU A 279 -10.67 -31.39 43.09
N ALA A 280 -9.62 -31.72 43.85
CA ALA A 280 -9.39 -33.07 44.36
C ALA A 280 -10.50 -33.50 45.34
N ALA A 281 -10.93 -32.61 46.24
CA ALA A 281 -12.06 -32.87 47.14
C ALA A 281 -13.38 -33.07 46.37
N ARG A 282 -13.62 -32.26 45.33
CA ARG A 282 -14.78 -32.40 44.43
C ARG A 282 -14.77 -33.69 43.62
N ALA A 283 -13.59 -34.15 43.18
CA ALA A 283 -13.41 -35.44 42.50
C ALA A 283 -13.77 -36.63 43.40
N MET A 284 -13.37 -36.58 44.68
CA MET A 284 -13.69 -37.61 45.67
C MET A 284 -15.17 -37.59 46.10
N GLY A 285 -15.82 -36.42 46.08
CA GLY A 285 -17.23 -36.24 46.47
C GLY A 285 -18.27 -36.62 45.42
N GLY A 286 -17.87 -37.10 44.23
CA GLY A 286 -18.79 -37.66 43.22
C GLY A 286 -19.82 -36.70 42.61
N SER A 287 -19.66 -35.38 42.75
CA SER A 287 -20.63 -34.40 42.24
C SER A 287 -20.69 -34.41 40.70
N ALA A 288 -21.87 -34.66 40.13
CA ALA A 288 -22.10 -34.88 38.69
C ALA A 288 -22.06 -33.60 37.83
N VAL A 289 -21.98 -32.41 38.42
CA VAL A 289 -21.85 -31.17 37.66
C VAL A 289 -20.36 -30.90 37.46
N TRP A 290 -19.80 -31.28 36.30
CA TRP A 290 -18.45 -30.89 35.85
C TRP A 290 -18.50 -29.84 34.74
N GLY A 291 -19.65 -29.19 34.54
CA GLY A 291 -19.82 -28.10 33.59
C GLY A 291 -19.86 -26.75 34.30
N GLY A 292 -19.02 -25.81 33.86
CA GLY A 292 -19.08 -24.42 34.32
C GLY A 292 -17.82 -23.90 35.00
N GLY A 293 -16.63 -24.31 34.55
CA GLY A 293 -15.46 -23.47 34.73
C GLY A 293 -15.53 -22.36 33.68
N GLN A 294 -15.68 -21.09 34.11
CA GLN A 294 -15.43 -19.95 33.23
C GLN A 294 -14.15 -20.23 32.46
N SER A 295 -14.28 -20.36 31.14
CA SER A 295 -13.14 -20.33 30.24
C SER A 295 -12.43 -19.03 30.56
N VAL A 296 -11.27 -19.11 31.21
CA VAL A 296 -10.31 -18.00 31.20
C VAL A 296 -9.72 -17.98 29.78
N ARG A 297 -10.57 -17.64 28.81
CA ARG A 297 -10.16 -16.83 27.67
C ARG A 297 -9.68 -15.54 28.29
N ASN A 298 -8.38 -15.47 28.57
CA ASN A 298 -7.58 -14.25 28.74
C ASN A 298 -6.16 -14.64 29.16
N PHE A 299 -5.40 -15.29 28.28
CA PHE A 299 -3.92 -15.27 28.26
C PHE A 299 -3.37 -15.53 26.84
N ALA A 300 -4.12 -15.10 25.83
CA ALA A 300 -3.72 -14.99 24.43
C ALA A 300 -4.73 -14.11 23.67
N ALA A 301 -4.95 -12.89 24.16
CA ALA A 301 -4.99 -11.74 23.26
C ALA A 301 -3.55 -11.22 23.36
N GLU A 302 -2.68 -11.48 22.39
CA GLU A 302 -2.46 -10.50 21.32
C GLU A 302 -2.60 -9.08 21.93
N GLU A 303 -1.54 -8.36 22.30
CA GLU A 303 -0.34 -8.03 21.51
C GLU A 303 -0.54 -8.11 19.98
N THR A 304 -1.76 -7.81 19.52
CA THR A 304 -2.04 -7.08 18.28
C THR A 304 -2.75 -5.78 18.66
N GLY A 305 -2.33 -5.19 19.78
CA GLY A 305 -2.71 -3.86 20.25
C GLY A 305 -1.64 -2.81 19.95
N GLY A 306 -0.90 -2.94 18.85
CA GLY A 306 -0.14 -1.83 18.26
C GLY A 306 -1.06 -0.89 17.49
N GLY A 307 -2.15 -0.45 18.13
CA GLY A 307 -3.14 0.49 17.59
C GLY A 307 -3.02 1.89 18.18
N GLY A 308 -2.05 2.13 19.06
CA GLY A 308 -1.83 3.43 19.70
C GLY A 308 -0.66 4.16 19.08
N GLU A 309 -0.86 4.75 17.90
CA GLU A 309 -0.07 5.88 17.36
C GLU A 309 -0.59 6.36 15.98
N ALA A 310 -1.66 5.76 15.44
CA ALA A 310 -2.21 6.17 14.15
C ALA A 310 -3.28 7.30 14.24
N GLU A 311 -3.80 7.61 15.43
CA GLU A 311 -4.91 8.59 15.56
C GLU A 311 -4.46 10.06 15.49
N GLU A 312 -3.21 10.40 15.80
CA GLU A 312 -2.71 11.79 15.69
C GLU A 312 -2.02 12.11 14.36
N ALA A 313 -1.59 11.09 13.59
CA ALA A 313 -0.87 11.27 12.32
C ALA A 313 -1.78 11.64 11.12
N GLY A 314 -2.99 12.13 11.36
CA GLY A 314 -3.98 12.46 10.33
C GLY A 314 -4.07 13.94 9.95
N LYS A 315 -3.45 14.84 10.72
CA LYS A 315 -3.51 16.29 10.46
C LYS A 315 -2.32 16.73 9.60
N VAL A 316 -2.62 17.36 8.47
CA VAL A 316 -1.62 18.01 7.62
C VAL A 316 -0.89 19.05 8.48
N ASN A 317 0.45 19.00 8.54
CA ASN A 317 1.20 20.09 9.18
C ASN A 317 1.14 21.32 8.26
N VAL A 318 0.22 22.23 8.59
CA VAL A 318 -0.09 23.41 7.79
C VAL A 318 1.12 24.35 7.67
N ALA A 319 1.98 24.40 8.69
CA ALA A 319 3.19 25.23 8.66
C ALA A 319 4.23 24.70 7.66
N GLU A 320 4.49 23.39 7.70
CA GLU A 320 5.43 22.76 6.76
C GLU A 320 4.88 22.74 5.33
N PHE A 321 3.57 22.54 5.18
CA PHE A 321 2.89 22.67 3.89
C PHE A 321 3.05 24.08 3.30
N ARG A 322 2.80 25.13 4.10
CA ARG A 322 2.97 26.52 3.66
C ARG A 322 4.41 26.80 3.24
N LYS A 323 5.39 26.41 4.06
CA LYS A 323 6.82 26.62 3.80
C LYS A 323 7.26 25.95 2.50
N ALA A 324 6.77 24.73 2.23
CA ALA A 324 7.10 24.02 1.00
C ALA A 324 6.62 24.74 -0.27
N TRP A 325 5.53 25.49 -0.19
CA TRP A 325 4.98 26.27 -1.29
C TRP A 325 5.61 27.66 -1.45
N GLU A 326 6.53 28.07 -0.60
CA GLU A 326 7.21 29.35 -0.75
C GLU A 326 8.14 29.31 -1.97
N VAL A 327 8.02 30.33 -2.82
CA VAL A 327 8.75 30.44 -4.09
C VAL A 327 9.86 31.50 -4.03
N ALA A 328 9.92 32.25 -2.91
CA ALA A 328 10.89 33.33 -2.74
C ALA A 328 12.33 32.79 -2.82
N HIS A 329 13.20 33.54 -3.52
CA HIS A 329 14.65 33.31 -3.65
C HIS A 329 15.12 32.22 -4.63
N ARG A 330 14.38 31.93 -5.71
CA ARG A 330 14.82 31.00 -6.76
C ARG A 330 15.14 31.71 -8.06
N SER A 331 16.39 31.63 -8.49
CA SER A 331 16.88 32.32 -9.69
C SER A 331 17.37 31.36 -10.76
N THR A 332 17.91 30.20 -10.38
CA THR A 332 18.48 29.24 -11.33
C THR A 332 17.53 28.08 -11.64
N ARG A 333 17.78 27.40 -12.77
CA ARG A 333 17.04 26.21 -13.20
C ARG A 333 17.12 25.08 -12.16
N ASP A 334 18.27 24.95 -11.50
CA ASP A 334 18.53 23.90 -10.51
C ASP A 334 17.78 24.18 -9.21
N ASP A 335 17.71 25.44 -8.76
CA ASP A 335 16.92 25.84 -7.58
C ASP A 335 15.43 25.48 -7.74
N TRP A 336 14.89 25.67 -8.95
CA TRP A 336 13.52 25.29 -9.27
C TRP A 336 13.31 23.77 -9.25
N SER A 337 14.29 23.02 -9.75
CA SER A 337 14.25 21.56 -9.78
C SER A 337 14.33 20.97 -8.36
N ASP A 338 15.22 21.50 -7.53
CA ASP A 338 15.35 21.11 -6.12
C ASP A 338 14.12 21.47 -5.30
N TRP A 339 13.54 22.64 -5.57
CA TRP A 339 12.25 22.97 -4.97
C TRP A 339 11.17 21.99 -5.34
N MET A 340 11.01 21.69 -6.64
CA MET A 340 9.94 20.82 -7.08
C MET A 340 10.09 19.42 -6.45
N ARG A 341 11.33 18.94 -6.35
CA ARG A 341 11.66 17.70 -5.64
C ARG A 341 11.29 17.78 -4.15
N GLY A 342 11.73 18.84 -3.47
CA GLY A 342 11.40 19.09 -2.06
C GLY A 342 9.89 19.19 -1.81
N LEU A 343 9.17 19.91 -2.68
CA LEU A 343 7.73 20.08 -2.62
C LEU A 343 7.00 18.74 -2.74
N LYS A 344 7.32 17.92 -3.75
CA LYS A 344 6.73 16.58 -3.92
C LYS A 344 6.93 15.72 -2.69
N LEU A 345 8.13 15.71 -2.12
CA LEU A 345 8.47 14.92 -0.92
C LEU A 345 7.73 15.43 0.32
N THR A 346 7.67 16.74 0.53
CA THR A 346 6.94 17.32 1.67
C THR A 346 5.45 17.03 1.57
N LEU A 347 4.86 17.10 0.37
CA LEU A 347 3.46 16.74 0.16
C LEU A 347 3.16 15.27 0.47
N LEU A 348 4.05 14.34 0.10
CA LEU A 348 3.91 12.93 0.45
C LEU A 348 3.97 12.73 1.96
N ARG A 349 4.91 13.38 2.66
CA ARG A 349 5.08 13.28 4.12
C ARG A 349 3.90 13.89 4.89
N GLN A 350 3.38 15.01 4.41
CA GLN A 350 2.28 15.74 5.06
C GLN A 350 0.88 15.23 4.66
N SER A 351 0.80 14.25 3.76
CA SER A 351 -0.48 13.71 3.32
C SER A 351 -1.25 13.08 4.49
N PRO A 352 -2.57 13.34 4.61
CA PRO A 352 -3.40 12.68 5.61
C PRO A 352 -3.60 11.18 5.29
N SER A 353 -3.33 10.74 4.05
CA SER A 353 -3.39 9.34 3.67
C SER A 353 -2.11 8.59 4.07
N PRO A 354 -2.18 7.55 4.91
CA PRO A 354 -1.02 6.76 5.30
C PRO A 354 -0.34 6.05 4.13
N ALA A 355 -1.10 5.72 3.08
CA ALA A 355 -0.57 5.07 1.89
C ALA A 355 0.43 5.97 1.14
N LEU A 356 0.14 7.27 1.06
CA LEU A 356 1.02 8.25 0.42
C LEU A 356 2.23 8.56 1.31
N ARG A 357 2.05 8.62 2.64
CA ARG A 357 3.18 8.76 3.57
C ARG A 357 4.15 7.59 3.49
N ALA A 358 3.64 6.37 3.34
CA ALA A 358 4.47 5.18 3.14
C ALA A 358 5.32 5.27 1.87
N CYS A 359 4.84 5.96 0.83
CA CYS A 359 5.60 6.19 -0.41
C CYS A 359 6.69 7.26 -0.27
N ALA A 360 6.71 8.06 0.81
CA ALA A 360 7.69 9.13 0.97
C ALA A 360 9.12 8.61 1.14
N THR A 361 9.29 7.41 1.72
CA THR A 361 10.60 6.77 1.91
C THR A 361 11.19 6.38 0.57
N ILE A 362 10.43 5.68 -0.28
CA ILE A 362 10.88 5.26 -1.60
C ILE A 362 11.03 6.44 -2.56
N ALA A 363 10.17 7.45 -2.47
CA ALA A 363 10.26 8.67 -3.27
C ALA A 363 11.54 9.46 -3.01
N LEU A 364 12.12 9.36 -1.80
CA LEU A 364 13.41 9.97 -1.48
C LEU A 364 14.57 9.29 -2.22
N ALA A 365 14.47 7.98 -2.45
CA ALA A 365 15.48 7.19 -3.15
C ALA A 365 15.27 7.18 -4.68
N TYR A 366 14.01 7.24 -5.13
CA TYR A 366 13.61 7.16 -6.53
C TYR A 366 12.59 8.25 -6.89
N ASP A 367 13.08 9.36 -7.44
CA ASP A 367 12.31 10.58 -7.74
C ASP A 367 11.07 10.39 -8.63
N PRO A 368 11.05 9.48 -9.65
CA PRO A 368 9.89 9.35 -10.53
C PRO A 368 8.57 9.03 -9.80
N ILE A 369 8.61 8.30 -8.68
CA ILE A 369 7.42 8.03 -7.84
C ILE A 369 6.84 9.33 -7.29
N ALA A 370 7.70 10.27 -6.89
CA ALA A 370 7.30 11.55 -6.34
C ALA A 370 6.52 12.39 -7.38
N GLY A 371 6.89 12.27 -8.67
CA GLY A 371 6.20 12.91 -9.78
C GLY A 371 4.79 12.35 -10.01
N GLU A 372 4.63 11.02 -10.02
CA GLU A 372 3.34 10.38 -10.28
C GLU A 372 2.34 10.57 -9.14
N LEU A 373 2.81 10.51 -7.90
CA LEU A 373 1.96 10.69 -6.72
C LEU A 373 1.71 12.16 -6.36
N PHE A 374 2.34 13.12 -7.05
CA PHE A 374 2.24 14.55 -6.74
C PHE A 374 0.80 15.05 -6.72
N ASN A 375 0.04 14.80 -7.80
CA ASN A 375 -1.33 15.29 -7.95
C ASN A 375 -2.27 14.70 -6.88
N ALA A 376 -2.13 13.39 -6.62
CA ALA A 376 -2.91 12.70 -5.58
C ALA A 376 -2.56 13.22 -4.17
N SER A 377 -1.27 13.47 -3.91
CA SER A 377 -0.78 14.00 -2.64
C SER A 377 -1.29 15.42 -2.40
N PHE A 378 -1.25 16.28 -3.41
CA PHE A 378 -1.79 17.62 -3.32
C PHE A 378 -3.29 17.61 -3.03
N MET A 379 -4.08 16.86 -3.79
CA MET A 379 -5.53 16.75 -3.56
C MET A 379 -5.85 16.27 -2.13
N SER A 380 -5.09 15.28 -1.65
CA SER A 380 -5.26 14.76 -0.29
C SER A 380 -4.94 15.82 0.77
N CYS A 381 -3.87 16.61 0.60
CA CYS A 381 -3.54 17.69 1.51
C CYS A 381 -4.55 18.85 1.42
N TRP A 382 -5.00 19.19 0.21
CA TRP A 382 -5.89 20.34 -0.06
C TRP A 382 -7.19 20.28 0.74
N GLY A 383 -7.74 19.07 0.90
CA GLY A 383 -8.95 18.84 1.70
C GLY A 383 -8.81 19.23 3.18
N GLY A 384 -7.60 19.15 3.75
CA GLY A 384 -7.35 19.43 5.18
C GLY A 384 -6.82 20.83 5.50
N VAL A 385 -6.57 21.68 4.48
CA VAL A 385 -5.98 23.02 4.66
C VAL A 385 -7.06 24.10 4.80
N GLY A 386 -6.84 25.09 5.67
CA GLY A 386 -7.73 26.23 5.88
C GLY A 386 -7.81 27.20 4.68
N SER A 387 -8.82 28.08 4.66
CA SER A 387 -9.04 29.02 3.55
C SER A 387 -7.89 30.03 3.40
N GLY A 388 -7.31 30.51 4.51
CA GLY A 388 -6.22 31.49 4.47
C GLY A 388 -4.93 30.92 3.87
N GLU A 389 -4.58 29.68 4.19
CA GLU A 389 -3.36 29.05 3.66
C GLU A 389 -3.53 28.60 2.21
N ARG A 390 -4.76 28.21 1.82
CA ARG A 390 -5.09 27.97 0.40
C ARG A 390 -4.82 29.20 -0.45
N GLU A 391 -5.18 30.40 0.02
CA GLU A 391 -4.93 31.65 -0.70
C GLU A 391 -3.44 31.92 -0.89
N ILE A 392 -2.62 31.65 0.14
CA ILE A 392 -1.16 31.81 0.06
C ILE A 392 -0.56 30.84 -0.98
N VAL A 393 -0.99 29.58 -0.97
CA VAL A 393 -0.54 28.59 -1.94
C VAL A 393 -0.95 28.98 -3.36
N LEU A 394 -2.18 29.48 -3.55
CA LEU A 394 -2.64 29.96 -4.85
C LEU A 394 -1.80 31.13 -5.35
N LYS A 395 -1.52 32.13 -4.49
CA LYS A 395 -0.63 33.26 -4.83
C LYS A 395 0.77 32.77 -5.22
N ASN A 396 1.30 31.74 -4.56
CA ASN A 396 2.60 31.18 -4.90
C ASN A 396 2.58 30.38 -6.22
N ILE A 397 1.50 29.65 -6.51
CA ILE A 397 1.30 29.02 -7.82
C ILE A 397 1.20 30.08 -8.91
N GLU A 398 0.46 31.16 -8.68
CA GLU A 398 0.36 32.28 -9.61
C GLU A 398 1.74 32.91 -9.87
N ARG A 399 2.52 33.18 -8.84
CA ARG A 399 3.91 33.67 -8.98
C ARG A 399 4.80 32.71 -9.78
N ALA A 400 4.67 31.40 -9.57
CA ALA A 400 5.42 30.39 -10.32
C ALA A 400 4.94 30.25 -11.79
N CYS A 401 3.68 30.58 -12.07
CA CYS A 401 3.13 30.59 -13.42
C CYS A 401 3.33 31.93 -14.14
N SER A 402 3.64 33.01 -13.42
CA SER A 402 3.89 34.34 -13.99
C SER A 402 5.30 34.46 -14.56
N GLN A 403 5.38 34.97 -15.78
CA GLN A 403 6.64 35.19 -16.47
C GLN A 403 7.53 36.22 -15.77
N ASP A 404 6.92 37.26 -15.17
CA ASP A 404 7.64 38.36 -14.52
C ASP A 404 8.42 37.92 -13.27
N TRP A 405 7.94 36.87 -12.59
CA TRP A 405 8.53 36.37 -11.34
C TRP A 405 9.38 35.11 -11.54
N SER A 406 9.15 34.37 -12.61
CA SER A 406 9.81 33.08 -12.87
C SER A 406 10.22 32.92 -14.34
N PRO A 407 11.21 33.72 -14.80
CA PRO A 407 11.68 33.62 -16.19
C PRO A 407 12.43 32.31 -16.46
N ASN A 408 13.14 31.77 -15.45
CA ASN A 408 14.04 30.62 -15.59
C ASN A 408 13.42 29.27 -15.15
N ILE A 409 12.10 29.22 -14.96
CA ILE A 409 11.44 27.98 -14.55
C ILE A 409 11.49 26.92 -15.67
N PRO A 410 11.96 25.69 -15.38
CA PRO A 410 11.90 24.59 -16.34
C PRO A 410 10.48 24.33 -16.86
N LYS A 411 10.36 24.03 -18.14
CA LYS A 411 9.07 23.73 -18.79
C LYS A 411 8.41 22.50 -18.17
N GLU A 412 9.20 21.55 -17.67
CA GLU A 412 8.73 20.33 -17.02
C GLU A 412 7.96 20.63 -15.72
N ILE A 413 8.42 21.63 -14.96
CA ILE A 413 7.78 22.05 -13.71
C ILE A 413 6.47 22.77 -14.01
N LEU A 414 6.47 23.69 -14.98
CA LEU A 414 5.25 24.34 -15.44
C LEU A 414 4.22 23.31 -15.96
N HIS A 415 4.66 22.32 -16.74
CA HIS A 415 3.79 21.22 -17.17
C HIS A 415 3.19 20.44 -16.01
N THR A 416 3.97 20.22 -14.94
CA THR A 416 3.50 19.55 -13.73
C THR A 416 2.46 20.38 -12.98
N LEU A 417 2.69 21.70 -12.84
CA LEU A 417 1.72 22.62 -12.25
C LEU A 417 0.42 22.72 -13.08
N LEU A 418 0.53 22.75 -14.42
CA LEU A 418 -0.64 22.70 -15.32
C LEU A 418 -1.35 21.35 -15.28
N SER A 419 -0.61 20.25 -15.06
CA SER A 419 -1.23 18.94 -14.84
C SER A 419 -1.99 18.90 -13.52
N LEU A 420 -1.48 19.58 -12.50
CA LEU A 420 -2.13 19.68 -11.21
C LEU A 420 -3.46 20.43 -11.30
N THR A 421 -3.49 21.58 -11.99
CA THR A 421 -4.73 22.34 -12.17
C THR A 421 -5.79 21.53 -12.93
N ASP A 422 -5.39 20.81 -13.99
CA ASP A 422 -6.31 19.92 -14.71
C ASP A 422 -6.81 18.77 -13.84
N PHE A 423 -5.92 18.13 -13.08
CA PHE A 423 -6.31 17.05 -12.16
C PHE A 423 -7.33 17.53 -11.12
N MET A 424 -7.11 18.71 -10.53
CA MET A 424 -8.01 19.32 -9.56
C MET A 424 -9.37 19.69 -10.18
N GLU A 425 -9.39 20.18 -11.43
CA GLU A 425 -10.63 20.43 -12.17
C GLU A 425 -11.44 19.13 -12.40
N ARG A 426 -10.79 18.03 -12.81
CA ARG A 426 -11.45 16.74 -13.05
C ARG A 426 -12.06 16.14 -11.78
N HIS A 427 -11.46 16.41 -10.62
CA HIS A 427 -11.95 15.95 -9.31
C HIS A 427 -12.92 16.93 -8.63
N GLY A 428 -13.38 17.97 -9.34
CA GLY A 428 -14.40 18.90 -8.84
C GLY A 428 -13.89 19.95 -7.83
N GLN A 429 -12.57 20.08 -7.66
CA GLN A 429 -11.93 21.05 -6.77
C GLN A 429 -11.12 22.06 -7.58
N ALA A 430 -11.75 22.72 -8.56
CA ALA A 430 -11.08 23.67 -9.43
C ALA A 430 -10.39 24.79 -8.61
N LEU A 431 -9.10 25.01 -8.89
CA LEU A 431 -8.32 26.05 -8.23
C LEU A 431 -8.71 27.42 -8.79
N PRO A 432 -9.01 28.43 -7.95
CA PRO A 432 -9.38 29.77 -8.40
C PRO A 432 -8.13 30.55 -8.85
N ILE A 433 -7.52 30.10 -9.94
CA ILE A 433 -6.36 30.73 -10.59
C ILE A 433 -6.85 31.45 -11.86
N SER A 434 -6.28 32.61 -12.17
CA SER A 434 -6.58 33.33 -13.41
C SER A 434 -6.32 32.46 -14.65
N ARG A 435 -7.34 32.26 -15.48
CA ARG A 435 -7.25 31.43 -16.70
C ARG A 435 -6.29 32.02 -17.74
N LYS A 436 -6.20 33.35 -17.81
CA LYS A 436 -5.25 34.06 -18.67
C LYS A 436 -3.80 33.72 -18.32
N LEU A 437 -3.53 33.53 -17.03
CA LEU A 437 -2.21 33.11 -16.53
C LEU A 437 -1.92 31.64 -16.86
N LEU A 438 -2.92 30.76 -16.72
CA LEU A 438 -2.78 29.35 -17.13
C LEU A 438 -2.58 29.21 -18.63
N LEU A 439 -3.23 30.05 -19.43
CA LEU A 439 -3.07 30.13 -20.88
C LEU A 439 -1.64 30.53 -21.25
N SER A 440 -1.14 31.65 -20.70
CA SER A 440 0.23 32.11 -20.98
C SER A 440 1.28 31.10 -20.50
N ALA A 441 1.07 30.44 -19.36
CA ALA A 441 1.93 29.37 -18.89
C ALA A 441 1.91 28.14 -19.83
N ALA A 442 0.74 27.76 -20.36
CA ALA A 442 0.60 26.65 -21.31
C ALA A 442 1.31 26.95 -22.64
N ASP A 443 1.24 28.18 -23.13
CA ASP A 443 1.94 28.61 -24.35
C ASP A 443 3.47 28.54 -24.18
N ARG A 444 4.00 29.00 -23.05
CA ARG A 444 5.44 28.87 -22.71
C ARG A 444 5.92 27.42 -22.70
N CYS A 445 5.05 26.50 -22.28
CA CYS A 445 5.30 25.06 -22.25
C CYS A 445 5.11 24.36 -23.59
N ARG A 446 4.60 25.07 -24.61
CA ARG A 446 4.11 24.50 -25.88
C ARG A 446 3.06 23.40 -25.67
N ALA A 447 2.25 23.54 -24.62
CA ALA A 447 1.17 22.62 -24.30
C ALA A 447 -0.10 23.02 -25.07
N TYR A 448 -0.06 22.98 -26.40
CA TYR A 448 -1.10 23.57 -27.25
C TYR A 448 -2.51 23.02 -26.98
N ALA A 449 -2.65 21.73 -26.67
CA ALA A 449 -3.95 21.14 -26.32
C ALA A 449 -4.53 21.72 -25.01
N LYS A 450 -3.69 21.95 -23.99
CA LYS A 450 -4.12 22.59 -22.73
C LYS A 450 -4.42 24.06 -22.94
N SER A 451 -3.59 24.75 -23.72
CA SER A 451 -3.79 26.15 -24.10
C SER A 451 -5.14 26.35 -24.81
N LEU A 452 -5.42 25.53 -25.83
CA LEU A 452 -6.70 25.53 -26.56
C LEU A 452 -7.88 25.36 -25.60
N ARG A 453 -7.83 24.39 -24.68
CA ARG A 453 -8.90 24.17 -23.70
C ARG A 453 -9.17 25.40 -22.83
N TYR A 454 -8.12 26.05 -22.32
CA TYR A 454 -8.29 27.25 -21.49
C TYR A 454 -8.86 28.40 -22.30
N LEU A 455 -8.41 28.56 -23.55
CA LEU A 455 -8.89 29.60 -24.46
C LEU A 455 -10.35 29.40 -24.87
N GLU A 456 -10.78 28.18 -25.21
CA GLU A 456 -12.18 27.88 -25.51
C GLU A 456 -13.09 28.15 -24.31
N LYS A 457 -12.64 27.78 -23.11
CA LYS A 457 -13.37 28.09 -21.87
C LYS A 457 -13.47 29.59 -21.63
N GLU A 458 -12.44 30.37 -21.93
CA GLU A 458 -12.46 31.83 -21.85
C GLU A 458 -13.41 32.43 -22.89
N PHE A 459 -13.34 31.96 -24.13
CA PHE A 459 -14.18 32.39 -25.25
C PHE A 459 -15.68 32.21 -24.97
N ARG A 460 -16.07 31.09 -24.32
CA ARG A 460 -17.46 30.84 -23.93
C ARG A 460 -17.95 31.76 -22.82
N MET A 461 -17.07 32.16 -21.90
CA MET A 461 -17.44 32.89 -20.68
C MET A 461 -17.40 34.41 -20.83
N VAL A 462 -16.48 34.94 -21.66
CA VAL A 462 -16.25 36.39 -21.80
C VAL A 462 -16.60 36.85 -23.21
N PRO A 463 -17.78 37.46 -23.43
CA PRO A 463 -18.19 37.94 -24.74
C PRO A 463 -17.30 39.06 -25.31
N GLU A 464 -16.77 39.91 -24.44
CA GLU A 464 -16.01 41.12 -24.81
C GLU A 464 -14.63 40.83 -25.39
N SER A 465 -14.03 39.67 -25.09
CA SER A 465 -12.69 39.28 -25.57
C SER A 465 -12.72 38.32 -26.77
N ARG A 466 -13.90 38.12 -27.38
CA ARG A 466 -14.09 37.11 -28.44
C ARG A 466 -13.21 37.36 -29.66
N GLU A 467 -13.10 38.60 -30.14
CA GLU A 467 -12.29 38.93 -31.34
C GLU A 467 -10.80 38.61 -31.17
N VAL A 468 -10.18 39.07 -30.08
CA VAL A 468 -8.76 38.80 -29.76
C VAL A 468 -8.53 37.31 -29.50
N SER A 469 -9.53 36.64 -28.94
CA SER A 469 -9.49 35.20 -28.69
C SER A 469 -9.62 34.38 -29.98
N LEU A 470 -10.32 34.88 -31.02
CA LEU A 470 -10.48 34.20 -32.31
C LEU A 470 -9.14 34.07 -33.04
N GLU A 471 -8.37 35.15 -33.13
CA GLU A 471 -7.05 35.13 -33.79
C GLU A 471 -6.11 34.12 -33.08
N ARG A 472 -6.14 34.11 -31.75
CA ARG A 472 -5.41 33.12 -30.95
C ARG A 472 -5.95 31.70 -31.17
N LEU A 473 -7.26 31.49 -31.24
CA LEU A 473 -7.87 30.18 -31.52
C LEU A 473 -7.41 29.64 -32.87
N PHE A 474 -7.42 30.47 -33.93
CA PHE A 474 -6.95 30.07 -35.26
C PHE A 474 -5.48 29.64 -35.22
N SER A 475 -4.60 30.43 -34.58
CA SER A 475 -3.18 30.06 -34.46
C SER A 475 -2.95 28.75 -33.69
N LEU A 476 -3.75 28.48 -32.66
CA LEU A 476 -3.66 27.24 -31.88
C LEU A 476 -4.22 26.03 -32.62
N TYR A 477 -5.37 26.15 -33.29
CA TYR A 477 -5.91 25.07 -34.13
C TYR A 477 -4.98 24.73 -35.29
N GLN A 478 -4.35 25.75 -35.87
CA GLN A 478 -3.33 25.56 -36.90
C GLN A 478 -2.09 24.83 -36.33
N SER A 479 -1.65 25.20 -35.12
CA SER A 479 -0.54 24.52 -34.42
C SER A 479 -0.86 23.07 -34.06
N LEU A 480 -2.13 22.74 -33.87
CA LEU A 480 -2.64 21.39 -33.59
C LEU A 480 -2.98 20.58 -34.85
N SER A 481 -2.82 21.17 -36.05
CA SER A 481 -3.18 20.56 -37.33
C SER A 481 -4.66 20.17 -37.45
N LEU A 482 -5.57 21.02 -36.93
CA LEU A 482 -7.03 20.83 -36.97
C LEU A 482 -7.74 21.88 -37.85
N PRO A 483 -7.64 21.80 -39.19
CA PRO A 483 -8.18 22.83 -40.10
C PRO A 483 -9.71 22.89 -40.12
N GLU A 484 -10.39 21.75 -39.95
CA GLU A 484 -11.86 21.67 -39.93
C GLU A 484 -12.46 22.47 -38.77
N SER A 485 -11.84 22.38 -37.59
CA SER A 485 -12.26 23.13 -36.41
C SER A 485 -12.08 24.64 -36.63
N SER A 486 -10.99 25.05 -37.28
CA SER A 486 -10.76 26.45 -37.63
C SER A 486 -11.81 26.99 -38.60
N ASN A 487 -12.20 26.21 -39.62
CA ASN A 487 -13.28 26.56 -40.55
C ASN A 487 -14.64 26.67 -39.84
N GLY A 488 -14.88 25.80 -38.86
CA GLY A 488 -16.07 25.88 -38.00
C GLY A 488 -16.11 27.17 -37.18
N VAL A 489 -14.96 27.59 -36.62
CA VAL A 489 -14.85 28.85 -35.88
C VAL A 489 -15.00 30.07 -36.79
N LEU A 490 -14.47 30.03 -38.01
CA LEU A 490 -14.67 31.08 -39.01
C LEU A 490 -16.16 31.21 -39.40
N SER A 491 -16.83 30.06 -39.61
CA SER A 491 -18.27 30.02 -39.88
C SER A 491 -19.09 30.57 -38.72
N TYR A 492 -18.65 30.31 -37.48
CA TYR A 492 -19.27 30.87 -36.28
C TYR A 492 -19.06 32.40 -36.20
N ALA A 493 -17.85 32.89 -36.46
CA ALA A 493 -17.53 34.32 -36.43
C ALA A 493 -18.34 35.12 -37.48
N THR A 494 -18.53 34.56 -38.68
CA THR A 494 -19.30 35.19 -39.77
C THR A 494 -20.80 35.17 -39.52
N LYS A 495 -21.36 34.05 -39.04
CA LYS A 495 -22.82 33.88 -38.88
C LYS A 495 -23.35 34.48 -37.58
N GLU A 496 -22.68 34.20 -36.45
CA GLU A 496 -23.20 34.52 -35.10
C GLU A 496 -22.69 35.88 -34.61
N LEU A 497 -21.41 36.19 -34.85
CA LEU A 497 -20.79 37.44 -34.39
C LEU A 497 -20.87 38.57 -35.42
N LYS A 498 -21.25 38.26 -36.68
CA LYS A 498 -21.34 39.22 -37.80
C LYS A 498 -20.10 40.12 -37.93
N LEU A 499 -18.92 39.59 -37.61
CA LEU A 499 -17.68 40.34 -37.68
C LEU A 499 -17.24 40.51 -39.13
N GLU A 500 -16.71 41.69 -39.46
CA GLU A 500 -16.07 41.92 -40.75
C GLU A 500 -14.82 41.05 -40.86
N LEU A 501 -14.77 40.27 -41.94
CA LEU A 501 -13.70 39.32 -42.21
C LEU A 501 -12.39 40.07 -42.43
N ARG A 502 -11.40 39.83 -41.55
CA ARG A 502 -10.03 40.32 -41.76
C ARG A 502 -9.29 39.39 -42.71
N GLU A 503 -8.55 39.96 -43.65
CA GLU A 503 -7.78 39.22 -44.67
C GLU A 503 -6.72 38.31 -44.05
N GLY A 504 -6.11 38.76 -42.94
CA GLY A 504 -5.14 37.98 -42.17
C GLY A 504 -5.73 36.72 -41.55
N TRP A 505 -7.06 36.59 -41.41
CA TRP A 505 -7.68 35.37 -40.91
C TRP A 505 -7.62 34.25 -41.95
N TYR A 506 -7.87 34.55 -43.23
CA TYR A 506 -7.73 33.58 -44.31
C TYR A 506 -6.27 33.13 -44.51
N GLU A 507 -5.32 34.03 -44.30
CA GLU A 507 -3.89 33.72 -44.31
C GLU A 507 -3.53 32.74 -43.17
N MET A 508 -3.97 33.03 -41.94
CA MET A 508 -3.74 32.16 -40.78
C MET A 508 -4.36 30.77 -40.94
N LEU A 509 -5.45 30.67 -41.70
CA LEU A 509 -6.18 29.42 -41.99
C LEU A 509 -5.62 28.64 -43.19
N ARG A 510 -4.58 29.17 -43.88
CA ARG A 510 -4.03 28.63 -45.13
C ARG A 510 -5.06 28.53 -46.27
N MET A 511 -6.09 29.36 -46.25
CA MET A 511 -7.10 29.47 -47.30
C MET A 511 -6.66 30.51 -48.32
N TRP A 512 -5.62 30.17 -49.08
CA TRP A 512 -4.88 31.13 -49.93
C TRP A 512 -5.74 31.76 -51.03
N GLU A 513 -6.69 31.03 -51.60
CA GLU A 513 -7.57 31.52 -52.66
C GLU A 513 -8.54 32.59 -52.15
N GLU A 514 -9.15 32.33 -51.00
CA GLU A 514 -10.08 33.27 -50.35
C GLU A 514 -9.35 34.47 -49.77
N ALA A 515 -8.14 34.26 -49.22
CA ALA A 515 -7.26 35.34 -48.80
C ALA A 515 -6.94 36.27 -49.97
N PHE A 516 -6.54 35.71 -51.12
CA PHE A 516 -6.20 36.46 -52.32
C PHE A 516 -7.39 37.29 -52.84
N ALA A 517 -8.58 36.68 -52.90
CA ALA A 517 -9.80 37.39 -53.29
C ALA A 517 -10.15 38.55 -52.34
N ALA A 518 -9.96 38.36 -51.02
CA ALA A 518 -10.17 39.40 -50.02
C ALA A 518 -9.19 40.57 -50.20
N TYR A 519 -7.89 40.27 -50.36
CA TYR A 519 -6.86 41.28 -50.64
C TYR A 519 -7.10 42.05 -51.95
N GLN A 520 -7.54 41.38 -53.01
CA GLN A 520 -7.92 42.05 -54.27
C GLN A 520 -9.09 43.03 -54.07
N SER A 521 -10.09 42.64 -53.27
CA SER A 521 -11.23 43.51 -52.98
C SER A 521 -10.82 44.74 -52.17
N ARG A 522 -9.90 44.62 -51.21
CA ARG A 522 -9.35 45.78 -50.48
C ARG A 522 -8.51 46.67 -51.36
N LEU A 523 -7.63 46.11 -52.19
CA LEU A 523 -6.81 46.88 -53.13
C LEU A 523 -7.66 47.72 -54.09
N SER A 524 -8.83 47.20 -54.48
CA SER A 524 -9.79 47.92 -55.32
C SER A 524 -10.53 49.07 -54.60
N LYS A 525 -10.64 49.01 -53.27
CA LYS A 525 -11.32 50.01 -52.42
C LYS A 525 -10.37 51.09 -51.90
N GLU A 526 -9.12 50.73 -51.58
CA GLU A 526 -8.10 51.65 -51.04
C GLU A 526 -6.76 51.48 -51.78
N PRO A 527 -6.55 52.19 -52.90
CA PRO A 527 -5.31 52.09 -53.69
C PRO A 527 -4.05 52.64 -52.99
N GLN A 528 -4.21 53.41 -51.92
CA GLN A 528 -3.12 54.16 -51.27
C GLN A 528 -2.34 53.36 -50.21
N GLU A 529 -2.83 52.20 -49.77
CA GLU A 529 -2.16 51.36 -48.75
C GLU A 529 -1.26 50.24 -49.33
N ALA A 530 -1.02 50.23 -50.65
CA ALA A 530 -0.23 49.19 -51.33
C ALA A 530 1.18 48.98 -50.73
N HIS A 531 1.73 49.98 -50.02
CA HIS A 531 3.03 49.91 -49.35
C HIS A 531 3.04 49.14 -48.01
N ASN A 532 1.88 48.86 -47.40
CA ASN A 532 1.76 48.19 -46.09
C ASN A 532 1.36 46.70 -46.18
N LEU A 533 1.31 46.12 -47.39
CA LEU A 533 1.02 44.70 -47.54
C LEU A 533 2.15 43.87 -46.92
N PRO A 534 1.84 42.94 -45.98
CA PRO A 534 2.81 41.93 -45.62
C PRO A 534 3.19 41.17 -46.88
N THR A 535 4.44 40.77 -47.01
CA THR A 535 4.90 39.82 -48.02
C THR A 535 5.03 38.45 -47.35
N PRO A 536 4.00 37.59 -47.37
CA PRO A 536 4.17 36.20 -46.97
C PRO A 536 4.61 35.41 -48.20
N GLY A 537 5.68 34.63 -48.06
CA GLY A 537 6.25 33.80 -49.13
C GLY A 537 5.30 32.77 -49.76
N GLY A 538 4.04 32.64 -49.30
CA GLY A 538 2.99 31.86 -49.93
C GLY A 538 2.25 32.58 -51.06
N MET A 539 2.18 33.91 -51.06
CA MET A 539 1.47 34.68 -52.10
C MET A 539 2.25 34.82 -53.41
N GLN A 540 3.57 34.61 -53.39
CA GLN A 540 4.39 34.68 -54.61
C GLN A 540 4.00 33.61 -55.64
N ALA A 541 3.43 32.48 -55.20
CA ALA A 541 2.94 31.45 -56.12
C ALA A 541 1.65 31.87 -56.87
N PHE A 542 0.79 32.70 -56.24
CA PHE A 542 -0.46 33.17 -56.85
C PHE A 542 -0.30 34.52 -57.59
N ALA A 543 0.62 35.38 -57.15
CA ALA A 543 0.94 36.64 -57.83
C ALA A 543 1.55 36.44 -59.23
N LEU A 544 2.11 35.25 -59.53
CA LEU A 544 2.70 34.93 -60.82
C LEU A 544 1.69 34.41 -61.86
N ALA A 545 0.38 34.35 -61.57
CA ALA A 545 -0.56 33.57 -62.38
C ALA A 545 -1.57 34.34 -63.28
N PRO A 546 -1.67 35.69 -63.29
CA PRO A 546 -2.10 36.31 -64.57
C PRO A 546 -1.57 37.72 -64.88
N CYS A 547 -0.46 38.20 -64.32
CA CYS A 547 0.14 39.47 -64.81
C CYS A 547 0.87 39.32 -66.16
N THR A 548 0.99 38.11 -66.70
CA THR A 548 1.65 37.83 -68.00
C THR A 548 0.71 37.84 -69.21
N MET A 549 -0.60 38.05 -69.03
CA MET A 549 -1.57 38.02 -70.15
C MET A 549 -2.07 39.41 -70.60
N ALA A 550 -1.69 40.50 -69.92
CA ALA A 550 -2.17 41.85 -70.25
C ALA A 550 -1.17 42.72 -71.03
N SER A 551 0.08 42.30 -71.26
CA SER A 551 1.06 43.09 -72.03
C SER A 551 1.36 42.58 -73.45
N LEU A 552 0.65 41.55 -73.94
CA LEU A 552 0.83 40.97 -75.29
C LEU A 552 -0.34 41.26 -76.25
N ALA A 553 -1.21 42.23 -75.93
CA ALA A 553 -2.32 42.66 -76.80
C ALA A 553 -2.24 44.13 -77.24
N SER A 554 -1.04 44.74 -77.23
CA SER A 554 -0.78 46.02 -77.89
C SER A 554 0.64 46.09 -78.45
N ALA A 555 0.86 45.44 -79.59
CA ALA A 555 1.90 45.76 -80.58
C ALA A 555 1.47 45.16 -81.92
#